data_AF-K1SE99-F1
#
_entry.id   AF-K1SE99-F1
#
_cell.length_a   1.000
_cell.length_b   1.000
_cell.length_c   1.000
_cell.angle_alpha   90.00
_cell.angle_beta   90.00
_cell.angle_gamma   90.00
#
_symmetry.space_group_name_H-M   'P 1'
#
loop_
_entity.id
_entity.type
_entity.pdbx_description
1 polymer ?
#
loop_
_entity_poly.entity_id
_entity_poly.type
_entity_poly.pdbx_seq_one_letter_code
_entity_poly.pdbx_strand_id
1 'polypeptide(L)'
;YVPSEAALENTKLFGLLQNNAYGGMPVQLGWCNGHNTKLNCLEYHRDSEFNIGLYDFVLLVAKEDDIVDGKLDTSKVMAFKAKAGDVVEVYATTLHYAPCNATKDGCFKVVIALPKGTNGAKPNITPVYDEDKTLWACNKWLLAHAESDEAKQGAYVGLTGENIDIKDII
;
A
#
# COMPACT_ATOMS: atom_id res chain seq x y z
N TYR A 1 -6.67 0.97 -9.53
CA TYR A 1 -7.18 0.89 -8.15
C TYR A 1 -8.65 1.26 -8.14
N VAL A 2 -9.48 0.48 -7.47
CA VAL A 2 -10.88 0.77 -7.19
C VAL A 2 -11.09 0.58 -5.69
N PRO A 3 -11.50 1.61 -4.92
CA PRO A 3 -11.55 1.55 -3.46
C PRO A 3 -12.69 0.69 -2.90
N SER A 4 -13.81 0.59 -3.62
CA SER A 4 -15.02 -0.13 -3.20
C SER A 4 -15.68 -0.74 -4.43
N GLU A 5 -15.95 -2.04 -4.38
CA GLU A 5 -16.54 -2.83 -5.46
C GLU A 5 -17.71 -3.65 -4.91
N ALA A 6 -18.92 -3.35 -5.37
CA ALA A 6 -20.15 -3.97 -4.87
C ALA A 6 -20.13 -5.50 -4.98
N ALA A 7 -19.52 -6.05 -6.03
CA ALA A 7 -19.38 -7.49 -6.19
C ALA A 7 -18.52 -8.14 -5.09
N LEU A 8 -17.52 -7.44 -4.55
CA LEU A 8 -16.69 -7.90 -3.43
C LEU A 8 -17.38 -7.68 -2.09
N GLU A 9 -18.04 -6.54 -1.92
CA GLU A 9 -18.75 -6.17 -0.69
C GLU A 9 -20.02 -7.01 -0.44
N ASN A 10 -20.60 -7.59 -1.48
CA ASN A 10 -21.75 -8.51 -1.37
C ASN A 10 -21.34 -9.98 -1.12
N THR A 11 -20.09 -10.23 -0.72
CA THR A 11 -19.60 -11.58 -0.38
C THR A 11 -19.66 -11.83 1.13
N LYS A 12 -19.64 -13.11 1.53
CA LYS A 12 -19.50 -13.48 2.96
C LYS A 12 -18.18 -12.97 3.57
N LEU A 13 -17.14 -12.84 2.74
CA LEU A 13 -15.83 -12.37 3.18
C LEU A 13 -15.89 -10.92 3.69
N PHE A 14 -16.70 -10.06 3.07
CA PHE A 14 -16.90 -8.68 3.53
C PHE A 14 -17.33 -8.65 5.00
N GLY A 15 -18.34 -9.45 5.37
CA GLY A 15 -18.82 -9.53 6.75
C GLY A 15 -17.79 -10.10 7.73
N LEU A 16 -16.93 -11.04 7.30
CA LEU A 16 -15.84 -11.57 8.13
C LEU A 16 -14.76 -10.51 8.36
N LEU A 17 -14.32 -9.81 7.32
CA LEU A 17 -13.33 -8.74 7.47
C LEU A 17 -13.89 -7.61 8.34
N GLN A 18 -15.11 -7.14 8.06
CA GLN A 18 -15.74 -6.09 8.84
C GLN A 18 -15.83 -6.44 10.33
N ASN A 19 -16.42 -7.60 10.66
CA ASN A 19 -16.74 -7.92 12.05
C ASN A 19 -15.59 -8.54 12.81
N ASN A 20 -14.80 -9.41 12.17
CA ASN A 20 -13.75 -10.17 12.84
C ASN A 20 -12.36 -9.53 12.70
N ALA A 21 -12.02 -8.97 11.53
CA ALA A 21 -10.71 -8.35 11.32
C ALA A 21 -10.68 -6.87 11.78
N TYR A 22 -11.77 -6.13 11.56
CA TYR A 22 -11.88 -4.71 11.91
C TYR A 22 -12.81 -4.43 13.10
N GLY A 23 -13.25 -5.46 13.82
CA GLY A 23 -14.01 -5.30 15.07
C GLY A 23 -15.36 -4.59 14.90
N GLY A 24 -16.00 -4.69 13.73
CA GLY A 24 -17.28 -4.06 13.42
C GLY A 24 -17.20 -2.65 12.86
N MET A 25 -16.00 -2.09 12.69
CA MET A 25 -15.82 -0.78 12.05
C MET A 25 -16.28 -0.78 10.59
N PRO A 26 -16.76 0.35 10.05
CA PRO A 26 -17.06 0.45 8.62
C PRO A 26 -15.80 0.24 7.78
N VAL A 27 -15.87 -0.70 6.83
CA VAL A 27 -14.79 -1.02 5.88
C VAL A 27 -15.25 -0.81 4.43
N GLN A 28 -14.29 -0.82 3.52
CA GLN A 28 -14.48 -0.90 2.07
C GLN A 28 -13.67 -2.09 1.53
N LEU A 29 -14.21 -2.79 0.53
CA LEU A 29 -13.48 -3.84 -0.20
C LEU A 29 -13.39 -3.46 -1.67
N GLY A 30 -12.17 -3.31 -2.15
CA GLY A 30 -11.84 -2.92 -3.51
C GLY A 30 -10.74 -3.78 -4.11
N TRP A 31 -10.07 -3.27 -5.14
CA TRP A 31 -8.94 -3.96 -5.75
C TRP A 31 -7.88 -3.02 -6.32
N CYS A 32 -6.63 -3.50 -6.31
CA CYS A 32 -5.53 -2.95 -7.07
C CYS A 32 -5.01 -4.02 -8.04
N ASN A 33 -5.06 -3.70 -9.33
CA ASN A 33 -4.63 -4.58 -10.42
C ASN A 33 -3.66 -3.80 -11.31
N GLY A 34 -2.59 -4.43 -11.74
CA GLY A 34 -1.60 -3.78 -12.60
C GLY A 34 -0.39 -4.64 -12.92
N HIS A 35 0.61 -3.97 -13.48
CA HIS A 35 1.92 -4.52 -13.76
C HIS A 35 2.95 -3.63 -13.09
N ASN A 36 3.67 -4.15 -12.10
CA ASN A 36 4.72 -3.43 -11.40
C ASN A 36 5.84 -4.40 -11.00
N THR A 37 7.06 -3.91 -11.01
CA THR A 37 8.26 -4.62 -10.53
C THR A 37 9.14 -3.72 -9.67
N LYS A 38 8.73 -2.46 -9.47
CA LYS A 38 9.54 -1.45 -8.79
C LYS A 38 8.92 -1.02 -7.47
N LEU A 39 9.77 -0.53 -6.56
CA LEU A 39 9.37 0.11 -5.31
C LEU A 39 8.50 1.34 -5.59
N ASN A 40 9.06 2.32 -6.32
CA ASN A 40 8.49 3.64 -6.64
C ASN A 40 8.13 4.50 -5.42
N CYS A 41 7.26 4.01 -4.55
CA CYS A 41 6.86 4.68 -3.32
C CYS A 41 6.78 3.69 -2.15
N LEU A 42 6.57 4.24 -0.97
CA LEU A 42 6.09 3.54 0.20
C LEU A 42 5.02 4.40 0.87
N GLU A 43 3.87 3.80 1.14
CA GLU A 43 2.71 4.38 1.82
C GLU A 43 2.42 3.68 3.14
N TYR A 44 1.72 4.39 4.00
CA TYR A 44 1.22 3.86 5.26
C TYR A 44 -0.11 4.51 5.64
N HIS A 45 -0.88 3.78 6.45
CA HIS A 45 -2.22 4.13 6.92
C HIS A 45 -2.23 4.12 8.46
N ARG A 46 -3.21 4.76 9.10
CA ARG A 46 -3.38 4.69 10.57
C ARG A 46 -4.15 3.44 11.02
N ASP A 47 -4.24 2.43 10.16
CA ASP A 47 -4.93 1.17 10.35
C ASP A 47 -4.27 0.05 9.54
N SER A 48 -4.67 -1.19 9.81
CA SER A 48 -4.26 -2.35 9.03
C SER A 48 -4.92 -2.35 7.65
N GLU A 49 -4.19 -2.78 6.63
CA GLU A 49 -4.69 -3.12 5.30
C GLU A 49 -4.65 -4.64 5.09
N PHE A 50 -5.73 -5.25 4.60
CA PHE A 50 -5.71 -6.66 4.20
C PHE A 50 -5.65 -6.82 2.69
N ASN A 51 -4.69 -7.62 2.22
CA ASN A 51 -4.42 -7.90 0.82
C ASN A 51 -4.66 -9.39 0.50
N ILE A 52 -5.43 -9.66 -0.55
CA ILE A 52 -5.75 -11.03 -0.99
C ILE A 52 -5.55 -11.14 -2.51
N GLY A 53 -4.54 -11.90 -2.93
CA GLY A 53 -4.17 -12.04 -4.33
C GLY A 53 -5.00 -13.08 -5.08
N LEU A 54 -5.49 -12.76 -6.27
CA LEU A 54 -5.98 -13.75 -7.25
C LEU A 54 -4.82 -14.56 -7.85
N TYR A 55 -3.66 -13.92 -7.99
CA TYR A 55 -2.39 -14.55 -8.34
C TYR A 55 -1.40 -14.33 -7.20
N ASP A 56 -0.29 -15.07 -7.23
CA ASP A 56 0.87 -14.73 -6.40
C ASP A 56 1.27 -13.26 -6.65
N PHE A 57 1.65 -12.56 -5.59
CA PHE A 57 2.12 -11.18 -5.66
C PHE A 57 3.27 -10.96 -4.69
N VAL A 58 4.02 -9.88 -4.92
CA VAL A 58 5.12 -9.48 -4.03
C VAL A 58 4.80 -8.12 -3.43
N LEU A 59 5.00 -7.98 -2.13
CA LEU A 59 5.03 -6.68 -1.45
C LEU A 59 6.48 -6.33 -1.13
N LEU A 60 6.86 -5.10 -1.47
CA LEU A 60 8.07 -4.47 -0.99
C LEU A 60 7.69 -3.65 0.24
N VAL A 61 8.26 -3.99 1.40
CA VAL A 61 7.84 -3.42 2.69
C VAL A 61 9.02 -2.90 3.50
N ALA A 62 8.75 -1.92 4.34
CA ALA A 62 9.68 -1.43 5.37
C ALA A 62 8.90 -1.10 6.66
N LYS A 63 9.58 -0.81 7.76
CA LYS A 63 8.93 -0.41 9.02
C LYS A 63 8.80 1.11 9.09
N GLU A 64 7.73 1.61 9.72
CA GLU A 64 7.57 3.04 9.99
C GLU A 64 8.70 3.57 10.88
N ASP A 65 9.16 2.76 11.83
CA ASP A 65 10.31 3.06 12.70
C ASP A 65 11.64 3.24 11.93
N ASP A 66 11.70 2.83 10.67
CA ASP A 66 12.88 3.01 9.84
C ASP A 66 12.99 4.40 9.21
N ILE A 67 11.93 5.22 9.33
CA ILE A 67 11.92 6.62 8.90
C ILE A 67 12.75 7.47 9.87
N VAL A 68 13.74 8.18 9.34
CA VAL A 68 14.59 9.11 10.07
C VAL A 68 14.54 10.46 9.38
N ASP A 69 14.17 11.51 10.11
CA ASP A 69 14.03 12.88 9.60
C ASP A 69 13.16 12.99 8.33
N GLY A 70 12.07 12.21 8.31
CA GLY A 70 11.11 12.16 7.19
C GLY A 70 11.59 11.35 5.99
N LYS A 71 12.74 10.66 6.08
CA LYS A 71 13.30 9.87 4.98
C LYS A 71 13.47 8.41 5.33
N LEU A 72 13.43 7.55 4.32
CA LEU A 72 13.66 6.11 4.46
C LEU A 72 14.73 5.65 3.47
N ASP A 73 15.74 4.97 3.99
CA ASP A 73 16.78 4.30 3.20
C ASP A 73 16.22 3.01 2.59
N THR A 74 16.19 2.93 1.25
CA THR A 74 15.62 1.78 0.54
C THR A 74 16.41 0.50 0.79
N SER A 75 17.63 0.55 1.33
CA SER A 75 18.37 -0.64 1.76
C SER A 75 17.67 -1.42 2.89
N LYS A 76 16.70 -0.81 3.57
CA LYS A 76 15.91 -1.44 4.64
C LYS A 76 14.66 -2.15 4.13
N VAL A 77 14.33 -1.99 2.85
CA VAL A 77 13.16 -2.61 2.22
C VAL A 77 13.39 -4.10 2.04
N MET A 78 12.37 -4.89 2.38
CA MET A 78 12.34 -6.33 2.23
C MET A 78 11.21 -6.74 1.28
N ALA A 79 11.46 -7.76 0.45
CA ALA A 79 10.46 -8.33 -0.45
C ALA A 79 9.81 -9.57 0.17
N PHE A 80 8.48 -9.62 0.17
CA PHE A 80 7.69 -10.78 0.61
C PHE A 80 6.78 -11.25 -0.51
N LYS A 81 6.89 -12.52 -0.87
CA LYS A 81 5.99 -13.17 -1.83
C LYS A 81 4.82 -13.80 -1.07
N ALA A 82 3.61 -13.40 -1.42
CA ALA A 82 2.36 -14.03 -0.99
C ALA A 82 1.82 -14.94 -2.10
N LYS A 83 1.28 -16.10 -1.73
CA LYS A 83 0.64 -17.01 -2.69
C LYS A 83 -0.78 -16.54 -2.99
N ALA A 84 -1.29 -16.90 -4.16
CA ALA A 84 -2.69 -16.70 -4.49
C ALA A 84 -3.60 -17.26 -3.38
N GLY A 85 -4.53 -16.44 -2.90
CA GLY A 85 -5.46 -16.77 -1.82
C GLY A 85 -4.92 -16.58 -0.40
N ASP A 86 -3.63 -16.30 -0.20
CA ASP A 86 -3.12 -15.90 1.11
C ASP A 86 -3.77 -14.58 1.54
N VAL A 87 -4.10 -14.48 2.83
CA VAL A 87 -4.56 -13.23 3.45
C VAL A 87 -3.37 -12.57 4.13
N VAL A 88 -2.92 -11.46 3.59
CA VAL A 88 -1.79 -10.69 4.14
C VAL A 88 -2.35 -9.48 4.88
N GLU A 89 -2.09 -9.41 6.19
CA GLU A 89 -2.28 -8.19 6.96
C GLU A 89 -1.03 -7.33 6.88
N VAL A 90 -1.20 -6.08 6.45
CA VAL A 90 -0.18 -5.05 6.52
C VAL A 90 -0.54 -4.14 7.70
N TYR A 91 0.23 -4.23 8.78
CA TYR A 91 -0.01 -3.42 9.98
C TYR A 91 0.18 -1.93 9.69
N ALA A 92 -0.48 -1.08 10.49
CA ALA A 92 -0.35 0.39 10.39
C ALA A 92 1.12 0.88 10.36
N THR A 93 2.02 0.17 11.04
CA THR A 93 3.46 0.47 11.11
C THR A 93 4.30 -0.19 9.99
N THR A 94 3.66 -0.81 9.00
CA THR A 94 4.32 -1.44 7.85
C THR A 94 4.07 -0.62 6.60
N LEU A 95 5.15 0.00 6.11
CA LEU A 95 5.16 0.72 4.85
C LEU A 95 5.10 -0.28 3.70
N HIS A 96 4.32 0.02 2.67
CA HIS A 96 4.14 -0.80 1.48
C HIS A 96 3.71 0.06 0.29
N TYR A 97 3.61 -0.46 -0.92
CA TYR A 97 3.01 0.28 -2.04
C TYR A 97 2.29 -0.69 -2.98
N ALA A 98 1.83 -0.18 -4.13
CA ALA A 98 1.22 -0.99 -5.17
C ALA A 98 2.00 -2.32 -5.37
N PRO A 99 1.33 -3.48 -5.28
CA PRO A 99 2.00 -4.77 -5.32
C PRO A 99 2.87 -4.94 -6.57
N CYS A 100 3.87 -5.79 -6.48
CA CYS A 100 4.67 -6.22 -7.61
C CYS A 100 4.19 -7.57 -8.16
N ASN A 101 4.47 -7.80 -9.44
CA ASN A 101 4.26 -9.07 -10.10
C ASN A 101 5.09 -10.16 -9.39
N ALA A 102 4.56 -11.37 -9.28
CA ALA A 102 5.33 -12.53 -8.81
C ALA A 102 6.07 -13.30 -9.91
N THR A 103 5.90 -12.88 -11.18
CA THR A 103 6.62 -13.39 -12.35
C THR A 103 6.91 -12.26 -13.33
N LYS A 104 8.00 -12.39 -14.11
CA LYS A 104 8.48 -11.35 -15.05
C LYS A 104 7.42 -10.82 -16.03
N ASP A 105 6.66 -11.72 -16.66
CA ASP A 105 5.63 -11.38 -17.66
C ASP A 105 4.20 -11.39 -17.07
N GLY A 106 4.10 -11.45 -15.74
CA GLY A 106 2.84 -11.54 -15.02
C GLY A 106 2.14 -10.21 -14.79
N CYS A 107 1.10 -10.28 -13.96
CA CYS A 107 0.42 -9.14 -13.37
C CYS A 107 0.08 -9.48 -11.91
N PHE A 108 -0.14 -8.46 -11.09
CA PHE A 108 -0.80 -8.64 -9.81
C PHE A 108 -2.28 -8.29 -9.93
N LYS A 109 -3.11 -9.01 -9.17
CA LYS A 109 -4.52 -8.69 -8.98
C LYS A 109 -4.88 -8.95 -7.53
N VAL A 110 -5.10 -7.89 -6.76
CA VAL A 110 -5.18 -7.97 -5.31
C VAL A 110 -6.46 -7.28 -4.84
N VAL A 111 -7.28 -8.02 -4.10
CA VAL A 111 -8.38 -7.46 -3.31
C VAL A 111 -7.76 -6.74 -2.11
N ILE A 112 -8.23 -5.52 -1.86
CA ILE A 112 -7.76 -4.67 -0.76
C ILE A 112 -8.96 -4.38 0.15
N ALA A 113 -8.79 -4.65 1.44
CA ALA A 113 -9.73 -4.24 2.48
C ALA A 113 -9.08 -3.19 3.38
N LEU A 114 -9.81 -2.11 3.61
CA LEU A 114 -9.39 -0.95 4.39
C LEU A 114 -10.59 -0.38 5.14
N PRO A 115 -10.39 0.44 6.18
CA PRO A 115 -11.46 1.27 6.71
C PRO A 115 -12.08 2.16 5.64
N LYS A 116 -13.39 2.39 5.77
CA LYS A 116 -14.17 3.10 4.76
C LYS A 116 -13.71 4.55 4.64
N GLY A 117 -13.36 4.96 3.42
CA GLY A 117 -12.91 6.31 3.09
C GLY A 117 -11.39 6.44 2.90
N THR A 118 -10.60 5.42 3.24
CA THR A 118 -9.16 5.39 2.95
C THR A 118 -8.90 5.52 1.45
N ASN A 119 -7.84 6.23 1.08
CA ASN A 119 -7.49 6.61 -0.29
C ASN A 119 -8.46 7.59 -0.96
N GLY A 120 -9.41 8.15 -0.21
CA GLY A 120 -10.26 9.26 -0.66
C GLY A 120 -9.52 10.59 -0.76
N ALA A 121 -10.24 11.68 -1.03
CA ALA A 121 -9.65 13.01 -1.20
C ALA A 121 -8.77 13.42 0.00
N LYS A 122 -7.60 13.99 -0.29
CA LYS A 122 -6.73 14.56 0.74
C LYS A 122 -7.51 15.62 1.54
N PRO A 123 -7.52 15.56 2.89
CA PRO A 123 -8.19 16.56 3.69
C PRO A 123 -7.48 17.91 3.55
N ASN A 124 -8.25 19.00 3.64
CA ASN A 124 -7.68 20.34 3.72
C ASN A 124 -7.17 20.58 5.14
N ILE A 125 -5.85 20.67 5.30
CA ILE A 125 -5.19 20.83 6.60
C ILE A 125 -4.33 22.09 6.62
N THR A 126 -4.19 22.67 7.81
CA THR A 126 -3.07 23.56 8.11
C THR A 126 -1.97 22.69 8.72
N PRO A 127 -0.78 22.56 8.09
CA PRO A 127 0.29 21.71 8.62
C PRO A 127 0.68 22.11 10.05
N VAL A 128 0.80 21.12 10.93
CA VAL A 128 1.21 21.27 12.33
C VAL A 128 2.51 20.50 12.61
N TYR A 129 2.71 19.37 11.95
CA TYR A 129 3.90 18.52 12.11
C TYR A 129 4.62 18.34 10.77
N ASP A 130 5.92 18.04 10.83
CA ASP A 130 6.71 17.82 9.62
C ASP A 130 6.20 16.66 8.74
N GLU A 131 5.57 15.65 9.37
CA GLU A 131 4.96 14.52 8.68
C GLU A 131 3.82 14.94 7.73
N ASP A 132 3.14 16.06 7.99
CA ASP A 132 2.02 16.54 7.15
C ASP A 132 2.43 16.78 5.68
N LYS A 133 3.73 16.94 5.42
CA LYS A 133 4.32 17.01 4.07
C LYS A 133 4.10 15.71 3.28
N THR A 134 4.01 14.58 3.96
CA THR A 134 3.86 13.24 3.37
C THR A 134 2.39 12.84 3.21
N LEU A 135 1.44 13.58 3.80
CA LEU A 135 0.01 13.31 3.66
C LEU A 135 -0.41 13.44 2.18
N TRP A 136 -0.85 12.34 1.58
CA TRP A 136 -1.15 12.24 0.16
C TRP A 136 -2.64 12.12 -0.13
N ALA A 137 -3.37 11.37 0.69
CA ALA A 137 -4.81 11.14 0.55
C ALA A 137 -5.46 10.95 1.92
N CYS A 138 -6.79 10.78 1.96
CA CYS A 138 -7.49 10.45 3.20
C CYS A 138 -6.89 9.16 3.80
N ASN A 139 -6.39 9.25 5.03
CA ASN A 139 -5.74 8.16 5.74
C ASN A 139 -4.57 7.53 4.95
N LYS A 140 -3.79 8.33 4.20
CA LYS A 140 -2.63 7.84 3.45
C LYS A 140 -1.50 8.86 3.46
N TRP A 141 -0.36 8.43 3.96
CA TRP A 141 0.91 9.13 3.89
C TRP A 141 1.82 8.39 2.91
N LEU A 142 2.65 9.11 2.18
CA LEU A 142 3.41 8.58 1.04
C LEU A 142 4.81 9.19 0.99
N LEU A 143 5.82 8.32 0.94
CA LEU A 143 7.19 8.65 0.59
C LEU A 143 7.46 8.16 -0.83
N ALA A 144 7.78 9.08 -1.73
CA ALA A 144 8.12 8.74 -3.11
C ALA A 144 9.64 8.65 -3.30
N HIS A 145 10.06 7.79 -4.23
CA HIS A 145 11.40 7.84 -4.80
C HIS A 145 11.45 8.94 -5.87
N ALA A 146 12.59 9.62 -6.02
CA ALA A 146 12.73 10.75 -6.94
C ALA A 146 12.43 10.40 -8.42
N GLU A 147 12.57 9.12 -8.78
CA GLU A 147 12.32 8.61 -10.12
C GLU A 147 10.85 8.25 -10.39
N SER A 148 10.00 8.22 -9.36
CA SER A 148 8.61 7.79 -9.49
C SER A 148 7.74 8.83 -10.19
N ASP A 149 6.61 8.40 -10.74
CA ASP A 149 5.65 9.32 -11.35
C ASP A 149 4.91 10.14 -10.27
N GLU A 150 4.73 9.58 -9.07
CA GLU A 150 4.15 10.26 -7.93
C GLU A 150 5.01 11.44 -7.47
N ALA A 151 6.34 11.32 -7.49
CA ALA A 151 7.24 12.44 -7.23
C ALA A 151 7.02 13.59 -8.22
N LYS A 152 6.82 13.28 -9.51
CA LYS A 152 6.50 14.29 -10.55
C LYS A 152 5.12 14.93 -10.33
N GLN A 153 4.21 14.22 -9.66
CA GLN A 153 2.89 14.72 -9.27
C GLN A 153 2.90 15.52 -7.95
N GLY A 154 4.06 15.67 -7.32
CA GLY A 154 4.24 16.47 -6.10
C GLY A 154 4.19 15.68 -4.80
N ALA A 155 4.28 14.35 -4.85
CA ALA A 155 4.49 13.54 -3.64
C ALA A 155 5.83 13.90 -2.98
N TYR A 156 5.90 13.80 -1.65
CA TYR A 156 7.12 14.09 -0.91
C TYR A 156 8.21 13.07 -1.26
N VAL A 157 9.36 13.55 -1.74
CA VAL A 157 10.52 12.71 -2.07
C VAL A 157 11.28 12.36 -0.80
N GLY A 158 10.91 11.22 -0.21
CA GLY A 158 11.45 10.73 1.07
C GLY A 158 12.24 9.42 0.97
N LEU A 159 12.15 8.70 -0.15
CA LEU A 159 12.94 7.48 -0.34
C LEU A 159 14.33 7.82 -0.87
N THR A 160 15.36 7.34 -0.17
CA THR A 160 16.78 7.53 -0.53
C THR A 160 17.43 6.20 -0.83
N GLY A 161 18.27 6.14 -1.86
CA GLY A 161 18.93 4.90 -2.28
C GLY A 161 18.48 4.49 -3.68
N GLU A 162 18.42 3.19 -3.92
CA GLU A 162 17.97 2.62 -5.19
C GLU A 162 16.42 2.56 -5.26
N ASN A 163 15.85 2.86 -6.44
CA ASN A 163 14.48 2.48 -6.75
C ASN A 163 14.43 1.00 -7.09
N ILE A 164 14.35 0.16 -6.04
CA ILE A 164 14.43 -1.30 -6.15
C ILE A 164 13.53 -1.80 -7.28
N ASP A 165 14.10 -2.59 -8.19
CA ASP A 165 13.40 -3.30 -9.24
C ASP A 165 13.65 -4.81 -9.06
N ILE A 166 12.58 -5.57 -8.80
CA ILE A 166 12.67 -7.02 -8.57
C ILE A 166 12.56 -7.85 -9.84
N LYS A 167 12.50 -7.23 -11.03
CA LYS A 167 12.25 -7.91 -12.31
C LYS A 167 13.18 -9.08 -12.62
N ASP A 168 14.42 -9.06 -12.14
CA ASP A 168 15.42 -10.10 -12.43
C ASP A 168 15.45 -11.23 -11.39
N ILE A 169 14.62 -11.16 -10.35
CA ILE A 169 14.51 -12.19 -9.28
C ILE A 169 13.11 -12.81 -9.17
N ILE A 170 12.19 -12.51 -10.10
CA ILE A 170 10.82 -13.04 -10.17
C ILE A 170 10.55 -13.85 -11.44
#